data_AF-A0A257IWA8-F1
#
_entry.id   AF-A0A257IWA8-F1
#
_cell.length_a   1.000
_cell.length_b   1.000
_cell.length_c   1.000
_cell.angle_alpha   90.00
_cell.angle_beta   90.00
_cell.angle_gamma   90.00
#
_symmetry.space_group_name_H-M   'P 1'
#
loop_
_entity.id
_entity.type
_entity.pdbx_description
1 polymer ?
#
loop_
_entity_poly.entity_id
_entity_poly.type
_entity_poly.pdbx_seq_one_letter_code
_entity_poly.pdbx_strand_id
1 'polypeptide(L)'
;MAAVQAHWQALLGATTVATPDPLFDALVNHWLLYQAVACRMWAKAGFYQAGGATGFRDQLQDSLALAWAAPQMLRAQILHCAARQFVAGDVQHWWHQPGGAGVRTHFSDDLLWLPWASVHHLHCTGDASLLDEVVPFLDGEPLPPGVEDRYDTPTTSEETATVYEHGARAIDRSLRVGAHGLPLIGTGWQAALQGPAWDGRWFKRAFFDDGQALGSHAGEEARIDLIAQAWAVLSCVADPNQARQAMQSARLHLLDDDAGLLRLLYPPLAHSRPSPGYIQAYPPGVRENGGQYTHGAVWGLM
;
A
#
# COMPACT_ATOMS: atom_id res chain seq x y z
N MET A 1 -3.65 1.86 36.37
CA MET A 1 -2.46 1.03 36.06
C MET A 1 -2.85 -0.39 35.65
N ALA A 2 -3.60 -1.14 36.47
CA ALA A 2 -4.02 -2.52 36.15
C ALA A 2 -4.77 -2.68 34.81
N ALA A 3 -5.72 -1.79 34.50
CA ALA A 3 -6.47 -1.85 33.24
C ALA A 3 -5.59 -1.68 31.98
N VAL A 4 -4.57 -0.82 32.05
CA VAL A 4 -3.61 -0.60 30.95
C VAL A 4 -2.75 -1.84 30.74
N GLN A 5 -2.30 -2.47 31.83
CA GLN A 5 -1.54 -3.72 31.77
C GLN A 5 -2.38 -4.85 31.17
N ALA A 6 -3.63 -5.01 31.62
CA ALA A 6 -4.53 -6.02 31.10
C ALA A 6 -4.82 -5.82 29.59
N HIS A 7 -4.97 -4.58 29.14
CA HIS A 7 -5.15 -4.26 27.72
C HIS A 7 -3.95 -4.71 26.88
N TRP A 8 -2.73 -4.34 27.27
CA TRP A 8 -1.53 -4.73 26.53
C TRP A 8 -1.25 -6.23 26.61
N GLN A 9 -1.52 -6.87 27.75
CA GLN A 9 -1.40 -8.32 27.86
C GLN A 9 -2.37 -9.06 26.94
N ALA A 10 -3.61 -8.59 26.82
CA ALA A 10 -4.58 -9.18 25.90
C ALA A 10 -4.16 -9.00 24.43
N LEU A 11 -3.76 -7.78 24.05
CA LEU A 11 -3.36 -7.48 22.67
C LEU A 11 -2.08 -8.22 22.26
N LEU A 12 -1.01 -8.10 23.06
CA LEU A 12 0.30 -8.71 22.75
C LEU A 12 0.28 -10.23 22.94
N GLY A 13 -0.61 -10.74 23.81
CA GLY A 13 -0.80 -12.17 24.05
C GLY A 13 -1.70 -12.86 23.02
N ALA A 14 -2.21 -12.15 22.00
CA ALA A 14 -3.10 -12.74 20.99
C ALA A 14 -2.42 -13.86 20.18
N THR A 15 -1.10 -13.83 20.03
CA THR A 15 -0.28 -14.91 19.47
C THR A 15 1.14 -14.74 19.98
N THR A 16 1.80 -15.87 20.23
CA THR A 16 3.21 -15.90 20.57
C THR A 16 3.94 -16.89 19.66
N VAL A 17 5.15 -16.52 19.26
CA VAL A 17 6.11 -17.40 18.61
C VAL A 17 7.17 -17.83 19.61
N ALA A 18 7.68 -19.04 19.42
CA ALA A 18 8.83 -19.57 20.12
C ALA A 18 9.80 -20.14 19.08
N THR A 19 10.98 -19.56 18.98
CA THR A 19 12.01 -19.92 18.00
C THR A 19 13.35 -20.16 18.69
N PRO A 20 14.37 -20.69 17.99
CA PRO A 20 15.72 -20.77 18.54
C PRO A 20 16.37 -19.41 18.83
N ASP A 21 15.80 -18.30 18.34
CA ASP A 21 16.28 -16.94 18.59
C ASP A 21 15.34 -16.20 19.55
N PRO A 22 15.71 -16.08 20.85
CA PRO A 22 14.87 -15.39 21.82
C PRO A 22 14.74 -13.88 21.56
N LEU A 23 15.65 -13.26 20.79
CA LEU A 23 15.52 -11.85 20.41
C LEU A 23 14.46 -11.67 19.33
N PHE A 24 14.37 -12.61 18.37
CA PHE A 24 13.28 -12.65 17.40
C PHE A 24 11.93 -12.84 18.10
N ASP A 25 11.86 -13.76 19.05
CA ASP A 25 10.64 -13.98 19.84
C ASP A 25 10.22 -12.71 20.59
N ALA A 26 11.17 -12.03 21.23
CA ALA A 26 10.89 -10.78 21.94
C ALA A 26 10.39 -9.67 20.99
N LEU A 27 10.98 -9.56 19.79
CA LEU A 27 10.60 -8.61 18.75
C LEU A 27 9.15 -8.86 18.28
N VAL A 28 8.82 -10.10 17.91
CA VAL A 28 7.50 -10.47 17.38
C VAL A 28 6.42 -10.43 18.46
N ASN A 29 6.67 -11.03 19.62
CA ASN A 29 5.66 -11.20 20.68
C ASN A 29 5.32 -9.90 21.41
N HIS A 30 6.15 -8.86 21.27
CA HIS A 30 5.95 -7.61 22.01
C HIS A 30 6.05 -6.40 21.08
N TRP A 31 7.21 -6.17 20.47
CA TRP A 31 7.56 -4.87 19.91
C TRP A 31 6.87 -4.57 18.57
N LEU A 32 6.74 -5.54 17.67
CA LEU A 32 6.13 -5.29 16.35
C LEU A 32 4.65 -4.88 16.48
N LEU A 33 3.86 -5.65 17.23
CA LEU A 33 2.45 -5.37 17.43
C LEU A 33 2.24 -4.10 18.26
N TYR A 34 3.07 -3.89 19.30
CA TYR A 34 3.07 -2.65 20.08
C TYR A 34 3.34 -1.43 19.19
N GLN A 35 4.36 -1.47 18.34
CA GLN A 35 4.71 -0.38 17.43
C GLN A 35 3.59 -0.10 16.43
N ALA A 36 3.00 -1.14 15.83
CA ALA A 36 1.87 -0.99 14.91
C ALA A 36 0.72 -0.23 15.58
N VAL A 37 0.33 -0.62 16.79
CA VAL A 37 -0.79 0.03 17.48
C VAL A 37 -0.42 1.42 18.01
N ALA A 38 0.67 1.55 18.76
CA ALA A 38 1.01 2.80 19.44
C ALA A 38 1.46 3.88 18.46
N CYS A 39 2.36 3.53 17.53
CA CYS A 39 2.96 4.50 16.61
C CYS A 39 2.10 4.73 15.38
N ARG A 40 1.59 3.66 14.75
CA ARG A 40 0.88 3.77 13.48
C ARG A 40 -0.60 4.08 13.69
N MET A 41 -1.31 3.25 14.46
CA MET A 41 -2.76 3.43 14.62
C MET A 41 -3.13 4.65 15.47
N TRP A 42 -2.49 4.82 16.63
CA TRP A 42 -2.85 5.89 17.56
C TRP A 42 -2.13 7.19 17.25
N ALA A 43 -0.80 7.19 17.34
CA ALA A 43 -0.01 8.40 17.13
C ALA A 43 -0.03 8.87 15.67
N LYS A 44 -0.21 7.95 14.70
CA LYS A 44 -0.09 8.24 13.26
C LYS A 44 1.20 8.98 12.95
N ALA A 45 2.27 8.49 13.58
CA ALA A 45 3.57 9.12 13.58
C ALA A 45 4.69 8.06 13.56
N GLY A 46 5.75 8.38 12.85
CA GLY A 46 6.99 7.61 12.80
C GLY A 46 8.17 8.53 12.57
N PHE A 47 9.38 7.97 12.62
CA PHE A 47 10.62 8.76 12.54
C PHE A 47 10.70 9.67 11.29
N TYR A 48 10.10 9.23 10.17
CA TYR A 48 10.05 9.99 8.91
C TYR A 48 8.63 10.46 8.51
N GLN A 49 7.65 10.31 9.40
CA GLN A 49 6.27 10.73 9.17
C GLN A 49 5.76 11.39 10.45
N ALA A 50 5.96 12.69 10.60
CA ALA A 50 5.55 13.46 11.77
C ALA A 50 4.44 14.43 11.39
N GLY A 51 3.21 13.90 11.21
CA GLY A 51 2.06 14.70 10.82
C GLY A 51 0.80 14.42 11.66
N GLY A 52 0.63 13.21 12.17
CA GLY A 52 -0.60 12.82 12.88
C GLY A 52 -1.85 12.76 11.97
N ALA A 53 -1.67 12.92 10.66
CA ALA A 53 -2.71 12.73 9.66
C ALA A 53 -3.07 11.26 9.53
N THR A 54 -4.33 10.98 9.25
CA THR A 54 -4.84 9.67 8.89
C THR A 54 -4.66 9.50 7.38
N GLY A 55 -3.75 8.63 6.96
CA GLY A 55 -3.58 8.27 5.54
C GLY A 55 -4.53 7.14 5.15
N PHE A 56 -5.15 7.22 3.98
CA PHE A 56 -6.13 6.23 3.51
C PHE A 56 -5.50 4.84 3.40
N ARG A 57 -4.48 4.73 2.55
CA ARG A 57 -3.69 3.50 2.41
C ARG A 57 -3.02 3.12 3.73
N ASP A 58 -2.31 4.05 4.35
CA ASP A 58 -1.47 3.78 5.53
C ASP A 58 -2.28 3.08 6.62
N GLN A 59 -3.48 3.57 6.94
CA GLN A 59 -4.29 3.03 8.01
C GLN A 59 -4.96 1.70 7.66
N LEU A 60 -5.37 1.52 6.40
CA LEU A 60 -5.86 0.24 5.94
C LEU A 60 -4.74 -0.80 6.04
N GLN A 61 -3.55 -0.51 5.52
CA GLN A 61 -2.38 -1.39 5.59
C GLN A 61 -1.95 -1.71 7.02
N ASP A 62 -1.76 -0.69 7.85
CA ASP A 62 -1.29 -0.85 9.23
C ASP A 62 -2.30 -1.68 10.05
N SER A 63 -3.61 -1.60 9.72
CA SER A 63 -4.63 -2.41 10.38
C SER A 63 -4.79 -3.83 9.85
N LEU A 64 -4.31 -4.16 8.62
CA LEU A 64 -4.25 -5.56 8.15
C LEU A 64 -3.41 -6.42 9.09
N ALA A 65 -2.27 -5.88 9.55
CA ALA A 65 -1.39 -6.56 10.51
C ALA A 65 -2.07 -6.86 11.85
N LEU A 66 -3.23 -6.25 12.13
CA LEU A 66 -4.00 -6.42 13.37
C LEU A 66 -5.18 -7.37 13.20
N ALA A 67 -5.45 -7.91 12.01
CA ALA A 67 -6.67 -8.69 11.75
C ALA A 67 -6.85 -9.89 12.71
N TRP A 68 -5.75 -10.48 13.17
CA TRP A 68 -5.73 -11.63 14.08
C TRP A 68 -5.74 -11.23 15.56
N ALA A 69 -5.12 -10.10 15.92
CA ALA A 69 -4.98 -9.66 17.32
C ALA A 69 -6.06 -8.67 17.77
N ALA A 70 -6.55 -7.84 16.86
CA ALA A 70 -7.55 -6.82 17.09
C ALA A 70 -8.39 -6.57 15.81
N PRO A 71 -9.15 -7.57 15.32
CA PRO A 71 -9.99 -7.46 14.12
C PRO A 71 -10.97 -6.28 14.15
N GLN A 72 -11.41 -5.88 15.35
CA GLN A 72 -12.25 -4.70 15.56
C GLN A 72 -11.58 -3.39 15.15
N MET A 73 -10.25 -3.28 15.27
CA MET A 73 -9.51 -2.10 14.82
C MET A 73 -9.46 -2.03 13.29
N LEU A 74 -9.25 -3.17 12.62
CA LEU A 74 -9.35 -3.27 11.16
C LEU A 74 -10.76 -2.88 10.68
N ARG A 75 -11.80 -3.45 11.29
CA ARG A 75 -13.20 -3.11 10.99
C ARG A 75 -13.45 -1.60 11.10
N ALA A 76 -12.96 -0.97 12.17
CA ALA A 76 -13.11 0.46 12.38
C ALA A 76 -12.37 1.29 11.32
N GLN A 77 -11.18 0.87 10.88
CA GLN A 77 -10.46 1.57 9.81
C GLN A 77 -11.14 1.42 8.45
N ILE A 78 -11.71 0.25 8.14
CA ILE A 78 -12.47 0.04 6.90
C ILE A 78 -13.65 1.00 6.84
N LEU A 79 -14.45 1.09 7.90
CA LEU A 79 -15.56 2.03 7.98
C LEU A 79 -15.08 3.49 7.91
N HIS A 80 -13.99 3.80 8.62
CA HIS A 80 -13.45 5.15 8.63
C HIS A 80 -12.97 5.58 7.24
N CYS A 81 -12.27 4.71 6.50
CA CYS A 81 -11.77 5.00 5.17
C CYS A 81 -12.88 4.98 4.11
N ALA A 82 -13.87 4.08 4.20
CA ALA A 82 -15.06 4.13 3.35
C ALA A 82 -15.75 5.51 3.44
N ALA A 83 -15.87 6.08 4.65
CA ALA A 83 -16.43 7.42 4.87
C ALA A 83 -15.59 8.57 4.26
N ARG A 84 -14.44 8.26 3.65
CA ARG A 84 -13.55 9.22 2.96
C ARG A 84 -13.49 9.01 1.45
N GLN A 85 -14.38 8.18 0.91
CA GLN A 85 -14.62 8.11 -0.53
C GLN A 85 -15.54 9.25 -0.97
N PHE A 86 -15.21 9.92 -2.06
CA PHE A 86 -16.07 10.90 -2.70
C PHE A 86 -17.13 10.20 -3.56
N VAL A 87 -18.26 10.86 -3.80
CA VAL A 87 -19.32 10.36 -4.71
C VAL A 87 -18.76 9.95 -6.08
N ALA A 88 -17.71 10.63 -6.56
CA ALA A 88 -17.03 10.34 -7.82
C ALA A 88 -16.18 9.04 -7.83
N GLY A 89 -16.06 8.34 -6.70
CA GLY A 89 -15.40 7.03 -6.54
C GLY A 89 -13.92 7.08 -6.13
N ASP A 90 -13.26 8.23 -6.25
CA ASP A 90 -11.93 8.46 -5.69
C ASP A 90 -11.99 8.84 -4.20
N VAL A 91 -10.84 8.94 -3.54
CA VAL A 91 -10.75 9.05 -2.07
C VAL A 91 -9.88 10.23 -1.66
N GLN A 92 -9.98 10.65 -0.41
CA GLN A 92 -8.92 11.47 0.18
C GLN A 92 -7.68 10.62 0.43
N HIS A 93 -6.53 11.13 0.05
CA HIS A 93 -5.24 10.49 0.27
C HIS A 93 -4.86 10.50 1.76
N TRP A 94 -5.07 11.64 2.44
CA TRP A 94 -4.93 11.75 3.90
C TRP A 94 -5.75 12.90 4.47
N TRP A 95 -6.07 12.86 5.78
CA TRP A 95 -6.83 13.90 6.48
C TRP A 95 -6.49 14.04 7.96
N HIS A 96 -6.81 15.19 8.54
CA HIS A 96 -6.75 15.46 9.98
C HIS A 96 -8.12 15.39 10.64
N GLN A 97 -8.12 15.11 11.95
CA GLN A 97 -9.29 15.21 12.82
C GLN A 97 -9.03 16.26 13.92
N PRO A 98 -10.07 16.98 14.39
CA PRO A 98 -11.45 16.98 13.89
C PRO A 98 -11.62 17.78 12.59
N GLY A 99 -12.69 17.51 11.84
CA GLY A 99 -13.12 18.31 10.68
C GLY A 99 -12.79 17.71 9.32
N GLY A 100 -11.80 16.83 9.22
CA GLY A 100 -11.52 16.10 7.98
C GLY A 100 -10.87 16.96 6.89
N ALA A 101 -10.14 18.02 7.27
CA ALA A 101 -9.30 18.75 6.33
C ALA A 101 -8.15 17.85 5.87
N GLY A 102 -7.87 17.80 4.58
CA GLY A 102 -6.96 16.81 4.03
C GLY A 102 -6.67 17.00 2.56
N VAL A 103 -5.92 16.06 1.98
CA VAL A 103 -5.49 16.10 0.59
C VAL A 103 -6.23 15.06 -0.24
N ARG A 104 -6.70 15.49 -1.40
CA ARG A 104 -7.19 14.65 -2.50
C ARG A 104 -6.14 14.64 -3.61
N THR A 105 -5.75 13.47 -4.10
CA THR A 105 -4.73 13.30 -5.16
C THR A 105 -5.26 12.43 -6.30
N HIS A 106 -4.43 12.26 -7.33
CA HIS A 106 -4.61 11.22 -8.35
C HIS A 106 -3.87 9.91 -8.02
N PHE A 107 -3.40 9.69 -6.78
CA PHE A 107 -2.71 8.46 -6.42
C PHE A 107 -3.64 7.27 -6.53
N SER A 108 -3.25 6.38 -7.43
CA SER A 108 -4.09 5.31 -7.91
C SER A 108 -4.13 4.12 -6.96
N ASP A 109 -3.08 3.92 -6.17
CA ASP A 109 -2.98 2.76 -5.31
C ASP A 109 -3.92 2.85 -4.10
N ASP A 110 -4.28 4.06 -3.65
CA ASP A 110 -5.24 4.27 -2.55
C ASP A 110 -6.53 3.46 -2.72
N LEU A 111 -7.04 3.34 -3.95
CA LEU A 111 -8.35 2.76 -4.26
C LEU A 111 -8.46 1.28 -3.88
N LEU A 112 -7.42 0.49 -4.12
CA LEU A 112 -7.50 -0.98 -3.97
C LEU A 112 -7.32 -1.46 -2.53
N TRP A 113 -6.90 -0.59 -1.62
CA TRP A 113 -6.71 -0.94 -0.21
C TRP A 113 -8.03 -1.20 0.52
N LEU A 114 -9.10 -0.47 0.20
CA LEU A 114 -10.41 -0.65 0.83
C LEU A 114 -11.04 -2.02 0.52
N PRO A 115 -11.18 -2.43 -0.77
CA PRO A 115 -11.70 -3.76 -1.08
C PRO A 115 -10.76 -4.87 -0.57
N TRP A 116 -9.43 -4.69 -0.65
CA TRP A 116 -8.51 -5.69 -0.11
C TRP A 116 -8.66 -5.87 1.41
N ALA A 117 -8.73 -4.78 2.17
CA ALA A 117 -8.94 -4.84 3.61
C ALA A 117 -10.27 -5.47 4.00
N SER A 118 -11.33 -5.20 3.23
CA SER A 118 -12.65 -5.80 3.44
C SER A 118 -12.63 -7.31 3.23
N VAL A 119 -11.99 -7.79 2.16
CA VAL A 119 -11.81 -9.23 1.89
C VAL A 119 -10.91 -9.87 2.95
N HIS A 120 -9.83 -9.21 3.34
CA HIS A 120 -8.93 -9.70 4.38
C HIS A 120 -9.66 -9.84 5.73
N HIS A 121 -10.45 -8.84 6.12
CA HIS A 121 -11.31 -8.92 7.31
C HIS A 121 -12.24 -10.12 7.23
N LEU A 122 -12.99 -10.28 6.14
CA LEU A 122 -13.91 -11.40 5.94
C LEU A 122 -13.20 -12.75 6.06
N HIS A 123 -12.04 -12.91 5.42
CA HIS A 123 -11.27 -14.16 5.49
C HIS A 123 -10.75 -14.46 6.90
N CYS A 124 -10.34 -13.44 7.66
CA CYS A 124 -9.81 -13.62 9.01
C CYS A 124 -10.89 -13.84 10.06
N THR A 125 -12.07 -13.23 9.91
CA THR A 125 -13.11 -13.22 10.95
C THR A 125 -14.34 -14.04 10.61
N GLY A 126 -14.60 -14.30 9.32
CA GLY A 126 -15.88 -14.83 8.82
C GLY A 126 -17.05 -13.83 8.91
N ASP A 127 -16.80 -12.59 9.34
CA ASP A 127 -17.84 -11.57 9.51
C ASP A 127 -18.16 -10.86 8.20
N ALA A 128 -19.22 -11.32 7.53
CA ALA A 128 -19.75 -10.67 6.32
C ALA A 128 -20.57 -9.41 6.61
N SER A 129 -21.02 -9.18 7.86
CA SER A 129 -21.89 -8.06 8.20
C SER A 129 -21.23 -6.69 7.94
N LEU A 130 -19.89 -6.64 7.98
CA LEU A 130 -19.13 -5.45 7.59
C LEU A 130 -19.49 -4.96 6.18
N LEU A 131 -19.73 -5.88 5.24
CA LEU A 131 -20.03 -5.52 3.85
C LEU A 131 -21.38 -4.83 3.69
N ASP A 132 -22.31 -5.03 4.63
CA ASP A 132 -23.65 -4.46 4.64
C ASP A 132 -23.74 -3.13 5.42
N GLU A 133 -22.67 -2.74 6.13
CA GLU A 133 -22.63 -1.46 6.86
C GLU A 133 -22.78 -0.28 5.89
N VAL A 134 -23.72 0.60 6.18
CA VAL A 134 -24.01 1.77 5.33
C VAL A 134 -23.19 2.97 5.81
N VAL A 135 -22.39 3.53 4.91
CA VAL A 135 -21.47 4.63 5.17
C VAL A 135 -21.70 5.77 4.15
N PRO A 136 -21.74 7.04 4.58
CA PRO A 136 -21.88 8.16 3.67
C PRO A 136 -20.63 8.40 2.83
N PHE A 137 -20.82 8.97 1.64
CA PHE A 137 -19.74 9.52 0.83
C PHE A 137 -19.38 10.94 1.28
N LEU A 138 -18.37 11.51 0.63
CA LEU A 138 -18.04 12.92 0.70
C LEU A 138 -18.45 13.68 -0.56
N ASP A 139 -18.89 14.92 -0.34
CA ASP A 139 -19.02 15.95 -1.35
C ASP A 139 -17.79 16.87 -1.30
N GLY A 140 -17.22 17.12 -2.48
CA GLY A 140 -16.08 18.00 -2.64
C GLY A 140 -15.72 18.14 -4.10
N GLU A 141 -15.14 19.27 -4.45
CA GLU A 141 -14.79 19.56 -5.84
C GLU A 141 -13.81 18.52 -6.39
N PRO A 142 -14.02 18.04 -7.63
CA PRO A 142 -13.09 17.13 -8.26
C PRO A 142 -11.71 17.78 -8.44
N LEU A 143 -10.67 16.96 -8.44
CA LEU A 143 -9.32 17.40 -8.76
C LEU A 143 -9.24 17.70 -10.27
N PRO A 144 -8.94 18.94 -10.70
CA PRO A 144 -8.89 19.29 -12.11
C PRO A 144 -7.75 18.56 -12.85
N PRO A 145 -7.89 18.31 -14.17
CA PRO A 145 -6.79 17.74 -14.96
C PRO A 145 -5.51 18.56 -14.83
N GLY A 146 -4.38 17.88 -14.58
CA GLY A 146 -3.06 18.49 -14.47
C GLY A 146 -2.72 19.09 -13.09
N VAL A 147 -3.64 19.01 -12.12
CA VAL A 147 -3.37 19.36 -10.72
C VAL A 147 -2.98 18.10 -9.97
N GLU A 148 -1.82 18.09 -9.31
CA GLU A 148 -1.31 16.92 -8.59
C GLU A 148 -2.12 16.61 -7.33
N ASP A 149 -2.45 17.65 -6.56
CA ASP A 149 -3.18 17.54 -5.31
C ASP A 149 -4.05 18.76 -5.00
N ARG A 150 -4.98 18.57 -4.07
CA ARG A 150 -5.80 19.66 -3.50
C ARG A 150 -5.98 19.43 -2.01
N TYR A 151 -5.64 20.44 -1.23
CA TYR A 151 -5.96 20.50 0.19
C TYR A 151 -7.32 21.19 0.39
N ASP A 152 -8.28 20.51 1.00
CA ASP A 152 -9.62 21.05 1.27
C ASP A 152 -10.28 20.37 2.49
N THR A 153 -11.44 20.89 2.91
CA THR A 153 -12.30 20.31 3.95
C THR A 153 -13.66 19.94 3.33
N PRO A 154 -13.80 18.72 2.79
CA PRO A 154 -15.05 18.31 2.16
C PRO A 154 -16.16 18.07 3.18
N THR A 155 -17.40 18.11 2.68
CA THR A 155 -18.60 17.87 3.48
C THR A 155 -19.06 16.43 3.34
N THR A 156 -19.78 15.92 4.34
CA THR A 156 -20.46 14.63 4.23
C THR A 156 -21.62 14.76 3.26
N SER A 157 -21.73 13.81 2.33
CA SER A 157 -22.83 13.74 1.37
C SER A 157 -24.09 13.14 1.98
N GLU A 158 -25.25 13.44 1.38
CA GLU A 158 -26.50 12.71 1.62
C GLU A 158 -26.48 11.33 0.95
N GLU A 159 -25.63 11.13 -0.07
CA GLU A 159 -25.46 9.82 -0.69
C GLU A 159 -24.73 8.88 0.26
N THR A 160 -25.29 7.69 0.41
CA THR A 160 -24.74 6.61 1.24
C THR A 160 -24.74 5.31 0.46
N ALA A 161 -23.85 4.41 0.84
CA ALA A 161 -23.75 3.09 0.25
C ALA A 161 -23.20 2.09 1.26
N THR A 162 -23.39 0.80 0.98
CA THR A 162 -22.78 -0.25 1.79
C THR A 162 -21.26 -0.28 1.60
N VAL A 163 -20.49 -0.79 2.56
CA VAL A 163 -19.04 -0.97 2.40
C VAL A 163 -18.70 -1.80 1.15
N TYR A 164 -19.54 -2.79 0.82
CA TYR A 164 -19.42 -3.52 -0.44
C TYR A 164 -19.42 -2.59 -1.66
N GLU A 165 -20.41 -1.70 -1.74
CA GLU A 165 -20.58 -0.78 -2.86
C GLU A 165 -19.45 0.28 -2.90
N HIS A 166 -18.98 0.76 -1.75
CA HIS A 166 -17.77 1.60 -1.69
C HIS A 166 -16.55 0.88 -2.31
N GLY A 167 -16.36 -0.39 -1.95
CA GLY A 167 -15.32 -1.26 -2.52
C GLY A 167 -15.47 -1.48 -4.02
N ALA A 168 -16.69 -1.76 -4.49
CA ALA A 168 -17.00 -1.95 -5.91
C ALA A 168 -16.68 -0.69 -6.73
N ARG A 169 -17.12 0.49 -6.27
CA ARG A 169 -16.82 1.77 -6.91
C ARG A 169 -15.32 2.08 -6.94
N ALA A 170 -14.59 1.73 -5.88
CA ALA A 170 -13.13 1.89 -5.84
C ALA A 170 -12.44 1.01 -6.90
N ILE A 171 -12.90 -0.25 -7.05
CA ILE A 171 -12.43 -1.16 -8.10
C ILE A 171 -12.74 -0.57 -9.47
N ASP A 172 -13.99 -0.19 -9.75
CA ASP A 172 -14.38 0.37 -11.05
C ASP A 172 -13.56 1.63 -11.40
N ARG A 173 -13.33 2.50 -10.41
CA ARG A 173 -12.49 3.69 -10.57
C ARG A 173 -11.04 3.32 -10.91
N SER A 174 -10.55 2.20 -10.37
CA SER A 174 -9.22 1.65 -10.65
C SER A 174 -9.11 0.92 -12.00
N LEU A 175 -10.13 0.86 -12.85
CA LEU A 175 -10.04 0.11 -14.13
C LEU A 175 -9.79 0.99 -15.36
N ARG A 176 -9.44 2.28 -15.16
CA ARG A 176 -9.19 3.22 -16.27
C ARG A 176 -7.98 2.81 -17.10
N VAL A 177 -7.92 3.24 -18.35
CA VAL A 177 -6.77 3.02 -19.24
C VAL A 177 -6.31 4.36 -19.83
N GLY A 178 -5.02 4.49 -20.09
CA GLY A 178 -4.41 5.66 -20.68
C GLY A 178 -4.54 5.69 -22.21
N ALA A 179 -3.97 6.72 -22.82
CA ALA A 179 -4.03 6.96 -24.27
C ALA A 179 -3.44 5.81 -25.13
N HIS A 180 -2.57 4.98 -24.54
CA HIS A 180 -1.91 3.86 -25.21
C HIS A 180 -2.64 2.52 -25.02
N GLY A 181 -3.85 2.51 -24.45
CA GLY A 181 -4.57 1.28 -24.11
C GLY A 181 -3.92 0.49 -22.97
N LEU A 182 -2.82 1.00 -22.41
CA LEU A 182 -2.22 0.50 -21.19
C LEU A 182 -3.02 1.02 -20.00
N PRO A 183 -3.19 0.22 -18.96
CA PRO A 183 -3.67 0.76 -17.70
C PRO A 183 -2.78 1.91 -17.22
N LEU A 184 -3.40 3.00 -16.78
CA LEU A 184 -2.68 4.04 -16.05
C LEU A 184 -2.04 3.43 -14.79
N ILE A 185 -1.03 4.09 -14.22
CA ILE A 185 -0.47 3.68 -12.93
C ILE A 185 -1.65 3.46 -11.94
N GLY A 186 -1.62 2.28 -11.28
CA GLY A 186 -2.66 1.75 -10.38
C GLY A 186 -4.03 1.47 -11.01
N THR A 187 -4.07 1.18 -12.30
CA THR A 187 -5.28 0.67 -12.94
C THR A 187 -5.04 -0.60 -13.76
N GLY A 188 -6.10 -1.32 -14.16
CA GLY A 188 -6.12 -2.39 -15.20
C GLY A 188 -5.01 -3.46 -15.14
N TRP A 189 -4.46 -3.68 -13.95
CA TRP A 189 -3.17 -4.33 -13.70
C TRP A 189 -3.08 -5.77 -14.21
N GLN A 190 -4.20 -6.49 -14.31
CA GLN A 190 -4.22 -7.87 -14.83
C GLN A 190 -3.77 -7.93 -16.30
N ALA A 191 -4.33 -7.06 -17.14
CA ALA A 191 -3.96 -6.99 -18.55
C ALA A 191 -2.51 -6.53 -18.72
N ALA A 192 -2.02 -5.65 -17.83
CA ALA A 192 -0.62 -5.25 -17.81
C ALA A 192 0.31 -6.44 -17.49
N LEU A 193 0.04 -7.19 -16.41
CA LEU A 193 0.85 -8.35 -16.01
C LEU A 193 0.89 -9.45 -17.07
N GLN A 194 -0.22 -9.69 -17.77
CA GLN A 194 -0.31 -10.73 -18.81
C GLN A 194 0.23 -10.29 -20.18
N GLY A 195 0.60 -9.03 -20.34
CA GLY A 195 1.09 -8.51 -21.61
C GLY A 195 2.28 -7.58 -21.43
N PRO A 196 2.06 -6.27 -21.43
CA PRO A 196 3.13 -5.28 -21.57
C PRO A 196 4.06 -5.20 -20.36
N ALA A 197 3.69 -5.66 -19.16
CA ALA A 197 4.55 -5.54 -17.98
C ALA A 197 5.72 -6.54 -17.99
N TRP A 198 5.54 -7.72 -18.57
CA TRP A 198 6.64 -8.68 -18.70
C TRP A 198 7.67 -8.17 -19.71
N ASP A 199 8.95 -8.18 -19.35
CA ASP A 199 10.03 -7.72 -20.23
C ASP A 199 10.90 -8.87 -20.81
N GLY A 200 10.54 -10.11 -20.53
CA GLY A 200 11.32 -11.31 -20.87
C GLY A 200 12.15 -11.86 -19.70
N ARG A 201 12.37 -11.09 -18.64
CA ARG A 201 13.14 -11.47 -17.45
C ARG A 201 12.43 -11.21 -16.14
N TRP A 202 11.79 -10.05 -16.00
CA TRP A 202 11.01 -9.64 -14.84
C TRP A 202 9.91 -8.64 -15.22
N PHE A 203 9.09 -8.24 -14.25
CA PHE A 203 8.00 -7.30 -14.46
C PHE A 203 8.50 -5.85 -14.35
N LYS A 204 8.18 -5.04 -15.37
CA LYS A 204 8.40 -3.60 -15.37
C LYS A 204 7.62 -2.94 -14.25
N ARG A 205 8.21 -1.89 -13.67
CA ARG A 205 7.60 -1.10 -12.60
C ARG A 205 6.48 -0.21 -13.12
N ALA A 206 6.75 0.52 -14.20
CA ALA A 206 5.84 1.53 -14.75
C ALA A 206 6.23 1.90 -16.18
N PHE A 207 5.41 2.74 -16.81
CA PHE A 207 5.71 3.40 -18.07
C PHE A 207 5.61 4.91 -17.88
N PHE A 208 6.51 5.65 -18.53
CA PHE A 208 6.43 7.11 -18.65
C PHE A 208 5.37 7.50 -19.68
N ASP A 209 4.99 8.77 -19.70
CA ASP A 209 4.00 9.32 -20.64
C ASP A 209 4.41 9.19 -22.12
N ASP A 210 5.72 9.08 -22.38
CA ASP A 210 6.27 8.83 -23.73
C ASP A 210 6.35 7.33 -24.08
N GLY A 211 5.87 6.46 -23.20
CA GLY A 211 5.86 5.01 -23.36
C GLY A 211 7.15 4.31 -22.96
N GLN A 212 8.20 5.02 -22.53
CA GLN A 212 9.43 4.39 -22.05
C GLN A 212 9.17 3.61 -20.75
N ALA A 213 9.82 2.45 -20.59
CA ALA A 213 9.64 1.59 -19.43
C ALA A 213 10.61 1.93 -18.29
N LEU A 214 10.09 1.93 -17.06
CA LEU A 214 10.86 1.92 -15.82
C LEU A 214 10.85 0.50 -15.23
N GLY A 215 11.95 0.03 -14.65
CA GLY A 215 12.03 -1.34 -14.12
C GLY A 215 12.26 -2.42 -15.18
N SER A 216 12.92 -2.09 -16.29
CA SER A 216 13.25 -3.03 -17.36
C SER A 216 14.71 -3.49 -17.30
N HIS A 217 14.98 -4.74 -17.67
CA HIS A 217 16.34 -5.28 -17.81
C HIS A 217 17.20 -4.54 -18.84
N ALA A 218 16.57 -3.81 -19.76
CA ALA A 218 17.24 -2.96 -20.73
C ALA A 218 17.63 -1.57 -20.18
N GLY A 219 17.17 -1.21 -18.98
CA GLY A 219 17.48 0.09 -18.35
C GLY A 219 18.92 0.19 -17.84
N GLU A 220 19.37 1.41 -17.55
CA GLU A 220 20.67 1.64 -16.90
C GLU A 220 20.52 1.78 -15.38
N GLU A 221 19.48 2.50 -14.95
CA GLU A 221 19.09 2.74 -13.55
C GLU A 221 17.70 2.16 -13.27
N ALA A 222 17.41 1.86 -12.00
CA ALA A 222 16.17 1.23 -11.54
C ALA A 222 15.71 0.09 -12.46
N ARG A 223 16.66 -0.76 -12.88
CA ARG A 223 16.42 -1.86 -13.82
C ARG A 223 15.43 -2.87 -13.30
N ILE A 224 15.42 -3.09 -11.99
CA ILE A 224 14.51 -4.01 -11.32
C ILE A 224 14.01 -3.36 -10.03
N ASP A 225 12.73 -3.60 -9.75
CA ASP A 225 12.01 -3.06 -8.60
C ASP A 225 11.34 -4.19 -7.83
N LEU A 226 11.53 -4.23 -6.52
CA LEU A 226 11.06 -5.31 -5.65
C LEU A 226 9.54 -5.36 -5.57
N ILE A 227 8.87 -4.21 -5.50
CA ILE A 227 7.42 -4.14 -5.31
C ILE A 227 6.72 -4.73 -6.54
N ALA A 228 7.17 -4.38 -7.74
CA ALA A 228 6.61 -4.94 -8.96
C ALA A 228 6.74 -6.48 -9.01
N GLN A 229 7.86 -7.04 -8.53
CA GLN A 229 8.06 -8.50 -8.54
C GLN A 229 7.21 -9.18 -7.46
N ALA A 230 7.17 -8.62 -6.25
CA ALA A 230 6.37 -9.14 -5.15
C ALA A 230 4.88 -9.17 -5.51
N TRP A 231 4.35 -8.09 -6.08
CA TRP A 231 2.93 -8.01 -6.45
C TRP A 231 2.55 -8.89 -7.65
N ALA A 232 3.50 -9.24 -8.52
CA ALA A 232 3.25 -10.27 -9.54
C ALA A 232 2.94 -11.63 -8.90
N VAL A 233 3.56 -11.96 -7.75
CA VAL A 233 3.28 -13.16 -6.96
C VAL A 233 2.00 -12.99 -6.15
N LEU A 234 1.92 -11.94 -5.32
CA LEU A 234 0.83 -11.72 -4.37
C LEU A 234 -0.55 -11.60 -5.02
N SER A 235 -0.58 -11.09 -6.25
CA SER A 235 -1.83 -10.98 -7.00
C SER A 235 -2.38 -12.29 -7.54
N CYS A 236 -1.55 -13.35 -7.62
CA CYS A 236 -1.89 -14.64 -8.20
C CYS A 236 -2.35 -14.59 -9.68
N VAL A 237 -2.05 -13.50 -10.41
CA VAL A 237 -2.47 -13.33 -11.82
C VAL A 237 -1.34 -13.55 -12.82
N ALA A 238 -0.09 -13.27 -12.42
CA ALA A 238 1.06 -13.50 -13.28
C ALA A 238 1.22 -15.00 -13.59
N ASP A 239 1.79 -15.31 -14.76
CA ASP A 239 2.18 -16.70 -15.06
C ASP A 239 3.13 -17.21 -13.97
N PRO A 240 2.87 -18.40 -13.38
CA PRO A 240 3.67 -18.89 -12.25
C PRO A 240 5.16 -19.08 -12.56
N ASN A 241 5.52 -19.37 -13.82
CA ASN A 241 6.92 -19.49 -14.21
C ASN A 241 7.57 -18.11 -14.35
N GLN A 242 6.86 -17.14 -14.92
CA GLN A 242 7.32 -15.74 -14.97
C GLN A 242 7.48 -15.15 -13.57
N ALA A 243 6.51 -15.36 -12.68
CA ALA A 243 6.58 -14.90 -11.29
C ALA A 243 7.79 -15.52 -10.55
N ARG A 244 8.04 -16.82 -10.73
CA ARG A 244 9.23 -17.49 -10.17
C ARG A 244 10.53 -16.92 -10.73
N GLN A 245 10.60 -16.68 -12.04
CA GLN A 245 11.77 -16.10 -12.70
C GLN A 245 12.01 -14.65 -12.24
N ALA A 246 10.95 -13.87 -12.08
CA ALA A 246 11.01 -12.51 -11.56
C ALA A 246 11.59 -12.49 -10.13
N MET A 247 11.12 -13.37 -9.24
CA MET A 247 11.63 -13.45 -7.86
C MET A 247 13.06 -13.98 -7.78
N GLN A 248 13.46 -14.89 -8.67
CA GLN A 248 14.87 -15.29 -8.80
C GLN A 248 15.74 -14.12 -9.23
N SER A 249 15.25 -13.28 -10.14
CA SER A 249 15.95 -12.08 -10.60
C SER A 249 16.02 -11.02 -9.49
N ALA A 250 14.93 -10.83 -8.73
CA ALA A 250 14.91 -9.98 -7.56
C ALA A 250 15.95 -10.43 -6.53
N ARG A 251 15.99 -11.72 -6.19
CA ARG A 251 17.03 -12.27 -5.31
C ARG A 251 18.43 -12.02 -5.84
N LEU A 252 18.68 -12.25 -7.13
CA LEU A 252 20.01 -12.08 -7.73
C LEU A 252 20.49 -10.62 -7.71
N HIS A 253 19.59 -9.65 -7.87
CA HIS A 253 19.96 -8.25 -8.11
C HIS A 253 19.68 -7.31 -6.93
N LEU A 254 18.75 -7.67 -6.05
CA LEU A 254 18.28 -6.82 -4.95
C LEU A 254 18.71 -7.30 -3.58
N LEU A 255 19.06 -8.58 -3.43
CA LEU A 255 19.66 -9.07 -2.20
C LEU A 255 21.14 -8.69 -2.17
N ASP A 256 21.52 -7.93 -1.14
CA ASP A 256 22.90 -7.61 -0.81
C ASP A 256 23.29 -8.44 0.42
N ASP A 257 23.89 -9.61 0.17
CA ASP A 257 24.28 -10.53 1.23
C ASP A 257 25.38 -9.94 2.14
N ASP A 258 26.26 -9.09 1.60
CA ASP A 258 27.36 -8.48 2.36
C ASP A 258 26.83 -7.42 3.34
N ALA A 259 25.87 -6.61 2.90
CA ALA A 259 25.22 -5.61 3.75
C ALA A 259 24.06 -6.18 4.58
N GLY A 260 23.58 -7.38 4.26
CA GLY A 260 22.38 -7.97 4.85
C GLY A 260 21.10 -7.19 4.50
N LEU A 261 21.01 -6.64 3.29
CA LEU A 261 19.91 -5.77 2.86
C LEU A 261 19.12 -6.35 1.68
N LEU A 262 17.81 -6.14 1.68
CA LEU A 262 16.97 -6.33 0.51
C LEU A 262 16.59 -4.95 -0.06
N ARG A 263 17.23 -4.57 -1.18
CA ARG A 263 17.09 -3.26 -1.82
C ARG A 263 15.74 -3.13 -2.51
N LEU A 264 15.14 -1.93 -2.47
CA LEU A 264 13.87 -1.68 -3.13
C LEU A 264 14.00 -1.70 -4.67
N LEU A 265 15.09 -1.14 -5.19
CA LEU A 265 15.38 -1.11 -6.62
C LEU A 265 16.89 -1.12 -6.86
N TYR A 266 17.31 -1.54 -8.06
CA TYR A 266 18.73 -1.52 -8.43
C TYR A 266 18.98 -1.44 -9.94
N PRO A 267 20.02 -0.72 -10.41
CA PRO A 267 20.82 0.27 -9.66
C PRO A 267 19.97 1.44 -9.15
N PRO A 268 20.43 2.21 -8.16
CA PRO A 268 19.75 3.44 -7.75
C PRO A 268 19.64 4.44 -8.90
N LEU A 269 18.62 5.28 -8.83
CA LEU A 269 18.40 6.41 -9.73
C LEU A 269 19.37 7.55 -9.39
N ALA A 270 19.93 8.18 -10.43
CA ALA A 270 20.76 9.37 -10.29
C ALA A 270 20.49 10.35 -11.43
N HIS A 271 20.44 9.84 -12.66
CA HIS A 271 20.38 10.65 -13.87
C HIS A 271 19.27 10.24 -14.85
N SER A 272 18.36 9.35 -14.43
CA SER A 272 17.23 8.90 -15.25
C SER A 272 16.51 10.05 -15.97
N ARG A 273 16.29 9.83 -17.26
CA ARG A 273 15.46 10.68 -18.13
C ARG A 273 14.58 9.77 -18.98
N PRO A 274 13.24 9.88 -18.89
CA PRO A 274 12.47 10.83 -18.07
C PRO A 274 12.66 10.65 -16.55
N SER A 275 12.34 11.69 -15.79
CA SER A 275 12.45 11.64 -14.32
C SER A 275 11.32 10.77 -13.75
N PRO A 276 11.60 9.77 -12.88
CA PRO A 276 10.60 8.96 -12.19
C PRO A 276 9.97 9.68 -10.99
N GLY A 277 10.16 11.01 -10.91
CA GLY A 277 9.62 11.84 -9.85
C GLY A 277 10.57 11.98 -8.66
N TYR A 278 9.99 12.38 -7.51
CA TYR A 278 10.73 12.73 -6.29
C TYR A 278 11.69 11.63 -5.78
N ILE A 279 11.42 10.36 -6.08
CA ILE A 279 12.31 9.25 -5.71
C ILE A 279 13.76 9.45 -6.16
N GLN A 280 14.00 10.07 -7.33
CA GLN A 280 15.35 10.37 -7.82
C GLN A 280 16.06 11.50 -7.02
N ALA A 281 15.32 12.29 -6.24
CA ALA A 281 15.91 13.34 -5.41
C ALA A 281 16.62 12.78 -4.16
N TYR A 282 16.37 11.53 -3.78
CA TYR A 282 17.10 10.88 -2.71
C TYR A 282 18.51 10.47 -3.15
N PRO A 283 19.51 10.55 -2.24
CA PRO A 283 20.82 9.97 -2.51
C PRO A 283 20.73 8.47 -2.86
N PRO A 284 21.60 7.95 -3.76
CA PRO A 284 21.69 6.53 -4.04
C PRO A 284 21.86 5.67 -2.78
N GLY A 285 21.05 4.61 -2.65
CA GLY A 285 21.06 3.70 -1.51
C GLY A 285 20.25 4.18 -0.30
N VAL A 286 19.54 5.31 -0.41
CA VAL A 286 18.77 5.91 0.68
C VAL A 286 17.27 5.80 0.41
N ARG A 287 16.54 5.29 1.42
CA ARG A 287 15.08 5.11 1.40
C ARG A 287 14.60 4.39 0.13
N GLU A 288 13.65 4.98 -0.61
CA GLU A 288 13.08 4.41 -1.82
C GLU A 288 14.08 4.33 -2.98
N ASN A 289 15.16 5.13 -2.97
CA ASN A 289 16.16 5.13 -4.04
C ASN A 289 17.26 4.07 -3.82
N GLY A 290 16.86 2.80 -3.87
CA GLY A 290 17.76 1.65 -3.80
C GLY A 290 18.29 1.31 -2.40
N GLY A 291 17.74 1.92 -1.35
CA GLY A 291 17.92 1.48 0.03
C GLY A 291 17.01 0.29 0.38
N GLN A 292 17.13 -0.21 1.61
CA GLN A 292 16.13 -1.14 2.15
C GLN A 292 14.92 -0.36 2.65
N TYR A 293 13.81 -0.53 1.93
CA TYR A 293 12.50 -0.05 2.35
C TYR A 293 11.76 -1.24 3.00
N THR A 294 11.83 -1.37 4.32
CA THR A 294 11.39 -2.58 5.04
C THR A 294 9.98 -3.03 4.68
N HIS A 295 9.06 -2.10 4.45
CA HIS A 295 7.71 -2.40 3.97
C HIS A 295 7.74 -3.16 2.63
N GLY A 296 8.47 -2.67 1.63
CA GLY A 296 8.63 -3.37 0.35
C GLY A 296 9.44 -4.67 0.48
N ALA A 297 10.41 -4.71 1.39
CA ALA A 297 11.20 -5.91 1.68
C ALA A 297 10.33 -7.05 2.23
N VAL A 298 9.42 -6.75 3.16
CA VAL A 298 8.47 -7.74 3.68
C VAL A 298 7.57 -8.26 2.58
N TRP A 299 7.19 -7.43 1.59
CA TRP A 299 6.31 -7.89 0.50
C TRP A 299 7.06 -8.89 -0.39
N GLY A 300 8.37 -8.70 -0.57
CA GLY A 300 9.20 -9.68 -1.26
C GLY A 300 9.40 -11.01 -0.52
N LEU A 301 9.04 -11.09 0.77
CA LEU A 301 9.10 -12.31 1.56
C LEU A 301 7.76 -13.06 1.62
N MET A 302 6.66 -12.40 1.27
CA MET A 302 5.29 -12.97 1.23
C MET A 302 5.06 -13.72 -0.09
#